data_AF-A0A150GRI8-F1
#
_entry.id   AF-A0A150GRI8-F1
#
_cell.length_a   1.000
_cell.length_b   1.000
_cell.length_c   1.000
_cell.angle_alpha   90.00
_cell.angle_beta   90.00
_cell.angle_gamma   90.00
#
_symmetry.space_group_name_H-M   'P 1'
#
loop_
_entity.id
_entity.type
_entity.pdbx_description
1 polymer ?
#
loop_
_entity_poly.entity_id
_entity_poly.type
_entity_poly.pdbx_seq_one_letter_code
_entity_poly.pdbx_strand_id
1 'polypeptide(L)' 'MGKVFNAFAQKKGLDVTQLKFVFESSIIGSDLTAADVDLEDEDIIDACATQLGG' A
#
# COMPACT_ATOMS: atom_id res chain seq x y z
N MET A 1 0.70 8.43 3.23
CA MET A 1 -0.13 7.23 3.53
C MET A 1 0.47 6.26 4.57
N GLY A 2 1.64 6.56 5.15
CA GLY A 2 2.39 5.58 5.95
C GLY A 2 1.65 4.88 7.10
N LYS A 3 0.71 5.53 7.80
CA LYS A 3 -0.02 4.90 8.92
C LYS A 3 -0.92 3.74 8.48
N VAL A 4 -1.64 3.91 7.36
CA VAL A 4 -2.58 2.90 6.84
C VAL A 4 -1.81 1.67 6.37
N PHE A 5 -0.76 1.88 5.58
CA PHE A 5 0.10 0.82 5.08
C PHE A 5 0.80 0.06 6.21
N ASN A 6 1.31 0.78 7.20
CA ASN A 6 1.98 0.16 8.34
C ASN A 6 0.99 -0.64 9.22
N ALA A 7 -0.22 -0.11 9.45
CA ALA A 7 -1.27 -0.86 10.16
C ALA A 7 -1.72 -2.11 9.40
N PHE A 8 -1.85 -2.03 8.07
CA PHE A 8 -2.18 -3.18 7.23
C PHE A 8 -1.06 -4.24 7.24
N ALA A 9 0.20 -3.80 7.11
CA ALA A 9 1.38 -4.66 7.18
C ALA A 9 1.47 -5.38 8.53
N GLN A 10 1.32 -4.65 9.64
CA GLN A 10 1.28 -5.22 10.99
C GLN A 10 0.14 -6.22 11.17
N LYS A 11 -1.06 -5.93 10.64
CA LYS A 11 -2.20 -6.84 10.68
C LYS A 11 -1.94 -8.15 9.91
N LYS A 12 -1.13 -8.08 8.85
CA LYS A 12 -0.68 -9.25 8.08
C LYS A 12 0.57 -9.92 8.66
N GLY A 13 1.21 -9.32 9.66
CA GLY A 13 2.49 -9.80 10.21
C GLY A 13 3.66 -9.63 9.25
N LEU A 14 3.54 -8.70 8.30
CA LEU A 14 4.57 -8.39 7.29
C LEU A 14 5.14 -7.00 7.53
N ASP A 15 6.33 -6.74 7.00
CA ASP A 15 6.88 -5.39 6.99
C ASP A 15 6.29 -4.58 5.83
N VAL A 16 6.08 -3.28 6.03
CA VAL A 16 5.54 -2.40 4.98
C VAL A 16 6.44 -2.38 3.74
N THR A 17 7.75 -2.58 3.91
CA THR A 17 8.72 -2.69 2.81
C THR A 17 8.57 -3.97 1.99
N GLN A 18 7.91 -4.99 2.54
CA GLN A 18 7.61 -6.26 1.85
C GLN A 18 6.30 -6.21 1.08
N LEU A 19 5.50 -5.15 1.23
CA LEU A 19 4.22 -4.97 0.55
C LEU A 19 4.34 -3.86 -0.50
N LYS A 20 3.77 -4.11 -1.68
CA LYS A 20 3.56 -3.11 -2.72
C LYS A 20 2.09 -2.76 -2.76
N PHE A 21 1.79 -1.49 -2.51
CA PHE A 21 0.45 -0.94 -2.64
C PHE A 21 0.28 -0.40 -4.07
N VAL A 22 -0.80 -0.81 -4.72
CA VAL A 22 -1.13 -0.47 -6.10
C VAL A 22 -2.54 0.11 -6.11
N PHE A 23 -2.69 1.24 -6.79
CA PHE A 23 -3.96 1.91 -7.00
C PHE A 23 -4.05 2.36 -8.46
N GLU A 24 -5.14 2.03 -9.15
CA GLU A 24 -5.34 2.34 -10.57
C GLU A 24 -4.11 2.10 -11.47
N SER A 25 -3.46 0.94 -11.33
CA SER A 25 -2.25 0.56 -12.08
C SER A 25 -0.97 1.34 -11.73
N SER A 26 -1.03 2.25 -10.75
CA SER A 26 0.13 2.99 -10.23
C SER A 26 0.57 2.46 -8.87
N ILE A 27 1.88 2.34 -8.66
CA ILE A 27 2.43 1.94 -7.37
C ILE A 27 2.42 3.16 -6.46
N ILE A 28 1.78 3.02 -5.30
CA ILE A 28 1.69 4.10 -4.32
C ILE A 28 2.63 3.86 -3.15
N GLY A 29 3.47 4.87 -2.88
CA GLY A 29 4.46 4.84 -1.79
C GLY A 29 3.91 5.40 -0.48
N SER A 30 4.61 5.13 0.62
CA SER A 30 4.33 5.72 1.94
C SER A 30 4.32 7.25 1.95
N ASP A 31 5.14 7.82 1.07
CA ASP A 31 5.41 9.25 0.89
C ASP A 31 4.31 9.98 0.12
N LEU A 32 3.47 9.26 -0.63
CA LEU A 32 2.32 9.84 -1.32
C LEU A 32 1.16 10.04 -0.34
N THR A 33 0.39 11.11 -0.56
CA THR A 33 -0.88 11.34 0.15
C THR A 33 -2.05 10.84 -0.67
N ALA A 34 -3.22 10.68 -0.04
CA ALA A 34 -4.45 10.32 -0.75
C ALA A 34 -4.77 11.31 -1.89
N ALA A 35 -4.53 12.60 -1.66
CA ALA A 35 -4.77 13.63 -2.66
C ALA A 35 -3.79 13.57 -3.85
N ASP A 36 -2.56 13.08 -3.65
CA ASP A 36 -1.58 12.95 -4.75
C ASP A 36 -1.96 11.85 -5.75
N VAL A 37 -2.76 10.89 -5.30
CA VAL A 37 -3.19 9.73 -6.09
C VAL A 37 -4.68 9.76 -6.40
N ASP A 38 -5.34 10.89 -6.15
CA ASP A 38 -6.78 11.10 -6.37
C ASP A 38 -7.66 10.02 -5.70
N LEU A 39 -7.27 9.57 -4.50
CA LEU A 39 -8.05 8.60 -3.72
C LEU A 39 -9.32 9.25 -3.17
N GLU A 40 -10.47 8.72 -3.55
CA GLU A 40 -11.79 9.08 -3.05
C GLU A 40 -12.23 8.15 -1.90
N ASP A 41 -13.41 8.44 -1.33
CA ASP A 41 -14.04 7.57 -0.35
C ASP A 41 -14.56 6.30 -1.03
N GLU A 42 -14.44 5.16 -0.34
CA GLU A 42 -14.75 3.80 -0.86
C GLU A 42 -13.77 3.22 -1.90
N ASP A 43 -12.72 3.95 -2.27
CA ASP A 43 -11.69 3.43 -3.16
C ASP A 43 -10.89 2.26 -2.56
N ILE A 44 -10.44 1.37 -3.46
CA ILE A 44 -9.76 0.13 -3.10
C ILE A 44 -8.31 0.19 -3.53
N ILE A 45 -7.41 -0.02 -2.57
CA ILE A 45 -5.98 -0.16 -2.80
C ILE A 45 -5.63 -1.65 -2.73
N ASP A 46 -5.03 -2.16 -3.80
CA ASP A 46 -4.51 -3.52 -3.85
C ASP A 46 -3.15 -3.58 -3.15
N ALA A 47 -2.98 -4.57 -2.26
CA ALA A 47 -1.71 -4.84 -1.59
C ALA A 47 -1.14 -6.17 -2.08
N CYS A 48 -0.05 -6.09 -2.85
CA CYS A 48 0.65 -7.26 -3.34
C CYS A 48 1.89 -7.52 -2.48
N ALA A 49 2.02 -8.74 -1.94
CA ALA A 49 3.26 -9.12 -1.27
C ALA A 49 4.36 -9.22 -2.31
N THR A 50 5.46 -8.50 -2.07
CA THR A 50 6.69 -8.67 -2.84
C THR A 50 7.28 -10.01 -2.43
N GLN A 51 6.77 -11.09 -3.03
CA GLN A 51 7.36 -12.40 -2.89
C GLN A 51 8.79 -12.29 -3.44
N LEU A 52 9.77 -12.17 -2.54
CA LEU A 52 11.14 -12.53 -2.84
C LEU A 52 11.11 -14.04 -3.10
N GLY A 53 10.88 -14.41 -4.36
CA GLY A 53 10.92 -15.80 -4.78
C GLY A 53 12.34 -16.33 -4.57
N GLY A 54 12.48 -17.34 -3.70
CA GLY A 54 13.72 -18.06 -3.43
C GLY A 54 13.78 -18.59 -2.02
#